data_AF-A0A3D1CFS3-F1
#
_entry.id   AF-A0A3D1CFS3-F1
#
_cell.length_a   1.000
_cell.length_b   1.000
_cell.length_c   1.000
_cell.angle_alpha   90.00
_cell.angle_beta   90.00
_cell.angle_gamma   90.00
#
_symmetry.space_group_name_H-M   'P 1'
#
loop_
_entity.id
_entity.type
_entity.pdbx_description
1 polymer ?
#
loop_
_entity_poly.entity_id
_entity_poly.type
_entity_poly.pdbx_seq_one_letter_code
_entity_poly.pdbx_strand_id
1 'polypeptide(L)'
;MNALKLLREAGFSELAYQFAAYISRQQQNEEPIVTLTAGLLSETISEGHVCLNLNDFQSLNPVIQSAIPEASLWLELLQNSEVIGAPGEFKPLVLTSDGLLYLYRYWQSEQQVAIAIQRRLKDGDTLPAAENLSTFMVEWQK
;
A
#
# COMPACT_ATOMS: atom_id res chain seq x y z
N MET A 1 23.04 -3.34 -7.93
CA MET A 1 22.60 -2.52 -6.78
C MET A 1 22.46 -3.42 -5.56
N ASN A 2 22.95 -3.04 -4.37
CA ASN A 2 22.68 -3.78 -3.13
C ASN A 2 21.58 -3.04 -2.33
N ALA A 3 20.33 -3.46 -2.52
CA ALA A 3 19.15 -2.77 -1.98
C ALA A 3 19.16 -2.70 -0.44
N LEU A 4 19.55 -3.78 0.24
CA LEU A 4 19.59 -3.82 1.70
C LEU A 4 20.65 -2.85 2.27
N LYS A 5 21.82 -2.76 1.62
CA LYS A 5 22.84 -1.79 2.01
C LYS A 5 22.33 -0.35 1.84
N LEU A 6 21.65 -0.06 0.73
CA LEU A 6 21.08 1.25 0.45
C LEU A 6 20.05 1.67 1.51
N LEU A 7 19.17 0.76 1.93
CA LEU A 7 18.19 1.03 3.00
C LEU A 7 18.87 1.46 4.31
N ARG A 8 19.98 0.81 4.68
CA ARG A 8 20.76 1.20 5.88
C ARG A 8 21.41 2.57 5.72
N GLU A 9 21.99 2.84 4.55
CA GLU A 9 22.64 4.14 4.26
C GLU A 9 21.63 5.28 4.24
N ALA A 10 20.40 5.01 3.79
CA ALA A 10 19.31 5.98 3.78
C ALA A 10 18.61 6.15 5.14
N GLY A 11 19.00 5.39 6.18
CA GLY A 11 18.50 5.54 7.54
C GLY A 11 17.13 4.92 7.81
N PHE A 12 16.71 3.94 7.02
CA PHE A 12 15.44 3.23 7.21
C PHE A 12 15.40 2.48 8.55
N SER A 13 14.20 2.29 9.09
CA SER A 13 14.02 1.54 10.32
C SER A 13 14.51 0.09 10.21
N GLU A 14 14.90 -0.50 11.34
CA GLU A 14 15.31 -1.92 11.37
C GLU A 14 14.16 -2.84 10.94
N LEU A 15 12.91 -2.46 11.23
CA LEU A 15 11.74 -3.20 10.77
C LEU A 15 11.66 -3.22 9.24
N ALA A 16 11.80 -2.06 8.59
CA ALA A 16 11.79 -1.96 7.14
C ALA A 16 12.94 -2.75 6.50
N TYR A 17 14.14 -2.68 7.11
CA TYR A 17 15.29 -3.46 6.67
C TYR A 17 15.02 -4.98 6.74
N GLN A 18 14.52 -5.48 7.88
CA GLN A 18 14.26 -6.91 8.06
C GLN A 18 13.11 -7.39 7.17
N PHE A 19 12.08 -6.56 6.96
CA PHE A 19 11.00 -6.86 6.04
C PHE A 19 11.51 -6.95 4.59
N ALA A 20 12.32 -5.99 4.13
CA ALA A 20 12.97 -6.05 2.82
C ALA A 20 13.83 -7.32 2.68
N ALA A 21 14.61 -7.66 3.71
CA ALA A 21 15.44 -8.86 3.70
C ALA A 21 14.60 -10.14 3.64
N TYR A 22 13.45 -10.17 4.33
CA TYR A 22 12.49 -11.26 4.22
C TYR A 22 11.95 -11.39 2.80
N ILE A 23 11.46 -10.30 2.19
CA ILE A 23 10.94 -10.30 0.82
C ILE A 23 12.02 -10.74 -0.16
N SER A 24 13.25 -10.25 -0.03
CA SER A 24 14.39 -10.68 -0.85
C SER A 24 14.58 -12.19 -0.86
N ARG A 25 14.42 -12.86 0.29
CA ARG A 25 14.55 -14.32 0.42
C ARG A 25 13.36 -15.09 -0.16
N GLN A 26 12.20 -14.45 -0.35
CA GLN A 26 11.03 -15.07 -0.96
C GLN A 26 11.07 -14.99 -2.49
N GLN A 27 11.93 -14.16 -3.07
CA GLN A 27 12.07 -14.05 -4.52
C GLN A 27 12.89 -15.23 -5.06
N GLN A 28 12.42 -15.87 -6.13
CA GLN A 28 13.22 -16.87 -6.86
C GLN A 28 14.28 -16.20 -7.74
N ASN A 29 13.90 -15.10 -8.41
CA ASN A 29 14.81 -14.22 -9.12
C ASN A 29 15.00 -12.94 -8.30
N GLU A 30 16.19 -12.75 -7.75
CA GLU A 30 16.49 -11.60 -6.90
C GLU A 30 16.49 -10.30 -7.71
N GLU A 31 15.36 -9.60 -7.70
CA GLU A 31 15.24 -8.25 -8.24
C GLU A 31 15.48 -7.21 -7.14
N PRO A 32 16.60 -6.45 -7.18
CA PRO A 32 16.94 -5.51 -6.12
C PRO A 32 15.89 -4.41 -5.91
N ILE A 33 15.20 -4.01 -6.98
CA ILE A 33 14.16 -2.97 -6.91
C ILE A 33 12.96 -3.44 -6.09
N VAL A 34 12.58 -4.73 -6.18
CA VAL A 34 11.48 -5.30 -5.39
C VAL A 34 11.85 -5.29 -3.90
N THR A 35 13.07 -5.70 -3.57
CA THR A 35 13.61 -5.67 -2.20
C THR A 35 13.62 -4.23 -1.65
N LEU A 36 14.08 -3.27 -2.45
CA LEU A 36 14.10 -1.87 -2.06
C LEU A 36 12.69 -1.32 -1.81
N THR A 37 11.77 -1.64 -2.72
CA THR A 37 10.37 -1.20 -2.66
C THR A 37 9.64 -1.80 -1.46
N ALA A 38 9.93 -3.05 -1.10
CA ALA A 38 9.40 -3.67 0.11
C ALA A 38 9.84 -2.93 1.39
N GLY A 39 11.12 -2.55 1.48
CA GLY A 39 11.61 -1.73 2.57
C GLY A 39 10.93 -0.36 2.62
N LEU A 40 10.80 0.28 1.45
CA LEU A 40 10.10 1.56 1.33
C LEU A 40 8.66 1.49 1.80
N LEU A 41 7.91 0.49 1.33
CA LEU A 41 6.53 0.25 1.75
C LEU A 41 6.43 0.05 3.27
N SER A 42 7.35 -0.71 3.87
CA SER A 42 7.33 -0.92 5.33
C SER A 42 7.56 0.37 6.10
N GLU A 43 8.44 1.24 5.63
CA GLU A 43 8.70 2.54 6.26
C GLU A 43 7.51 3.47 6.11
N THR A 44 6.95 3.57 4.90
CA THR A 44 5.73 4.34 4.60
C THR A 44 4.56 3.92 5.49
N ILE A 45 4.43 2.63 5.80
CA ILE A 45 3.43 2.13 6.76
C ILE A 45 3.72 2.57 8.19
N SER A 46 4.99 2.55 8.61
CA SER A 46 5.40 3.06 9.92
C SER A 46 5.14 4.57 10.09
N GLU A 47 5.12 5.32 8.99
CA GLU A 47 4.75 6.75 8.95
C GLU A 47 3.23 6.98 8.99
N GLY A 48 2.42 5.92 8.93
CA GLY A 48 0.96 5.98 9.05
C GLY A 48 0.20 5.89 7.72
N HIS A 49 0.89 5.70 6.60
CA HIS A 49 0.25 5.44 5.31
C HIS A 49 -0.22 3.98 5.21
N VAL A 50 -1.25 3.73 4.40
CA VAL A 50 -1.80 2.37 4.18
C VAL A 50 -1.14 1.68 2.98
N CYS A 51 -0.68 2.46 2.01
CA CYS A 51 -0.02 2.00 0.80
C CYS A 51 1.10 2.96 0.39
N LEU A 52 1.99 2.46 -0.46
CA LEU A 52 2.99 3.24 -1.17
C LEU A 52 2.44 3.62 -2.55
N ASN A 53 2.44 4.91 -2.89
CA ASN A 53 2.09 5.39 -4.22
C ASN A 53 3.36 5.51 -5.08
N LEU A 54 3.49 4.66 -6.10
CA LEU A 54 4.66 4.63 -6.98
C LEU A 54 4.75 5.86 -7.89
N ASN A 55 3.64 6.59 -8.07
CA ASN A 55 3.62 7.84 -8.83
C ASN A 55 4.12 9.04 -8.01
N ASP A 56 4.21 8.91 -6.69
CA ASP A 56 4.67 9.97 -5.78
C ASP A 56 6.11 9.72 -5.29
N PHE A 57 7.05 9.61 -6.22
CA PHE A 57 8.46 9.34 -5.89
C PHE A 57 9.26 10.61 -5.53
N GLN A 58 8.67 11.80 -5.64
CA GLN A 58 9.35 13.08 -5.35
C GLN A 58 9.50 13.35 -3.85
N SER A 59 8.66 12.72 -3.03
CA SER A 59 8.69 12.80 -1.57
C SER A 59 9.77 11.90 -0.94
N LEU A 60 10.42 11.04 -1.76
CA LEU A 60 11.41 10.09 -1.28
C LEU A 60 12.76 10.75 -0.96
N ASN A 61 13.52 10.11 -0.08
CA ASN A 61 14.90 10.49 0.21
C ASN A 61 15.74 10.52 -1.10
N PRO A 62 16.56 11.55 -1.36
CA PRO A 62 17.38 11.66 -2.59
C PRO A 62 18.24 10.43 -2.89
N VAL A 63 18.76 9.75 -1.87
CA VAL A 63 19.55 8.52 -2.02
C VAL A 63 18.71 7.42 -2.66
N ILE A 64 17.47 7.26 -2.20
CA ILE A 64 16.52 6.27 -2.70
C ILE A 64 16.01 6.67 -4.09
N GLN A 65 15.70 7.95 -4.27
CA GLN A 65 15.22 8.49 -5.55
C GLN A 65 16.22 8.22 -6.69
N SER A 66 17.53 8.31 -6.42
CA SER A 66 18.58 8.01 -7.42
C SER A 66 18.67 6.53 -7.81
N ALA A 67 18.14 5.63 -6.98
CA ALA A 67 18.21 4.19 -7.16
C ALA A 67 16.93 3.59 -7.77
N ILE A 68 15.84 4.37 -7.77
CA ILE A 68 14.53 3.96 -8.30
C ILE A 68 14.43 4.41 -9.77
N PRO A 69 13.98 3.53 -10.68
CA PRO A 69 13.77 3.89 -12.08
C PRO A 69 12.52 4.77 -12.25
N GLU A 70 12.28 5.25 -13.47
CA GLU A 70 11.03 5.97 -13.78
C GLU A 70 9.80 5.10 -13.46
N ALA A 71 8.68 5.75 -13.08
CA ALA A 71 7.50 5.10 -12.54
C ALA A 71 6.96 3.94 -13.42
N SER A 72 6.96 4.10 -14.75
CA SER A 72 6.50 3.04 -15.67
C SER A 72 7.40 1.80 -15.63
N LEU A 73 8.72 1.98 -15.66
CA LEU A 73 9.68 0.88 -15.58
C LEU A 73 9.67 0.25 -14.18
N TRP A 74 9.51 1.07 -13.13
CA TRP A 74 9.35 0.59 -11.76
C TRP A 74 8.17 -0.35 -11.65
N LEU A 75 7.01 0.07 -12.16
CA LEU A 75 5.77 -0.71 -12.14
C LEU A 75 5.91 -2.02 -12.93
N GLU A 76 6.53 -1.99 -14.10
CA GLU A 76 6.80 -3.19 -14.91
C GLU A 76 7.67 -4.21 -14.16
N LEU A 77 8.77 -3.76 -13.54
CA LEU A 77 9.66 -4.63 -12.76
C LEU A 77 8.94 -5.26 -11.56
N LEU A 78 8.06 -4.51 -10.90
CA LEU A 78 7.26 -5.02 -9.79
C LEU A 78 6.21 -6.04 -10.25
N GLN A 79 5.53 -5.79 -11.37
CA GLN A 79 4.52 -6.72 -11.92
C GLN A 79 5.11 -8.07 -12.33
N ASN A 80 6.37 -8.08 -12.76
CA ASN A 80 7.08 -9.32 -13.12
C ASN A 80 7.56 -10.12 -11.89
N SER A 81 7.40 -9.59 -10.67
CA SER A 81 7.86 -10.25 -9.45
C SER A 81 6.86 -11.27 -8.92
N GLU A 82 7.36 -12.43 -8.50
CA GLU A 82 6.53 -13.52 -7.98
C GLU A 82 5.90 -13.21 -6.62
N VAL A 83 6.52 -12.34 -5.81
CA VAL A 83 6.04 -11.96 -4.47
C VAL A 83 4.98 -10.85 -4.52
N ILE A 84 4.73 -10.29 -5.70
CA ILE A 84 3.76 -9.23 -5.95
C ILE A 84 2.57 -9.83 -6.71
N GLY A 85 1.37 -9.60 -6.18
CA GLY A 85 0.13 -10.08 -6.77
C GLY A 85 -0.75 -8.97 -7.28
N ALA A 86 -1.64 -9.34 -8.19
CA ALA A 86 -2.78 -8.51 -8.54
C ALA A 86 -3.80 -8.48 -7.37
N PRO A 87 -4.70 -7.49 -7.33
CA PRO A 87 -5.79 -7.46 -6.36
C PRO A 87 -6.60 -8.76 -6.40
N GLY A 88 -6.69 -9.45 -5.26
CA GLY A 88 -7.36 -10.75 -5.14
C GLY A 88 -6.44 -11.97 -5.16
N GLU A 89 -5.17 -11.80 -5.54
CA GLU A 89 -4.17 -12.87 -5.42
C GLU A 89 -3.57 -12.91 -4.01
N PHE A 90 -3.37 -14.12 -3.48
CA PHE A 90 -2.77 -14.30 -2.16
C PHE A 90 -1.24 -14.28 -2.25
N LYS A 91 -0.67 -13.08 -2.28
CA LYS A 91 0.77 -12.82 -2.24
C LYS A 91 1.12 -11.77 -1.20
N PRO A 92 2.34 -11.73 -0.65
CA PRO A 92 2.71 -10.80 0.43
C PRO A 92 2.44 -9.32 0.10
N LEU A 93 2.70 -8.94 -1.16
CA LEU A 93 2.51 -7.60 -1.68
C LEU A 93 1.41 -7.60 -2.74
N VAL A 94 0.60 -6.55 -2.78
CA VAL A 94 -0.46 -6.37 -3.76
C VAL A 94 -0.23 -5.06 -4.51
N LEU A 95 -0.15 -5.12 -5.82
CA LEU A 95 0.03 -3.96 -6.69
C LEU A 95 -1.26 -3.71 -7.48
N THR A 96 -1.82 -2.51 -7.35
CA THR A 96 -2.98 -2.09 -8.14
C THR A 96 -2.57 -1.54 -9.50
N SER A 97 -3.51 -1.49 -10.44
CA SER A 97 -3.33 -0.87 -11.76
C SER A 97 -3.00 0.62 -11.68
N ASP A 98 -3.41 1.27 -10.61
CA ASP A 98 -3.22 2.72 -10.39
C ASP A 98 -1.81 3.05 -9.84
N GLY A 99 -0.96 2.03 -9.66
CA GLY A 99 0.40 2.20 -9.13
C GLY A 99 0.46 2.32 -7.61
N LEU A 100 -0.53 1.77 -6.89
CA LEU A 100 -0.51 1.70 -5.43
C LEU A 100 -0.05 0.31 -5.00
N LEU A 101 0.96 0.26 -4.14
CA LEU A 101 1.51 -0.97 -3.57
C LEU A 101 1.10 -1.10 -2.11
N TYR A 102 0.57 -2.26 -1.75
CA TYR A 102 0.06 -2.57 -0.41
C TYR A 102 0.74 -3.81 0.16
N LEU A 103 0.76 -3.93 1.49
CA LEU A 103 0.81 -5.26 2.10
C LEU A 103 -0.58 -5.88 1.96
N TYR A 104 -0.64 -7.19 1.68
CA TYR A 104 -1.90 -7.91 1.50
C TYR A 104 -2.92 -7.67 2.61
N ARG A 105 -2.47 -7.63 3.87
CA ARG A 105 -3.34 -7.37 5.03
C ARG A 105 -4.02 -6.01 4.97
N TYR A 106 -3.28 -4.96 4.59
CA TYR A 106 -3.82 -3.61 4.49
C TYR A 106 -4.78 -3.48 3.32
N TRP A 107 -4.41 -4.03 2.16
CA TRP A 107 -5.31 -4.13 1.00
C TRP A 107 -6.62 -4.83 1.38
N GLN A 108 -6.56 -5.99 2.04
CA GLN A 108 -7.74 -6.72 2.47
C GLN A 108 -8.62 -5.89 3.43
N SER A 109 -8.00 -5.17 4.36
CA SER A 109 -8.72 -4.31 5.31
C SER A 109 -9.44 -3.16 4.60
N GLU A 110 -8.76 -2.52 3.64
CA GLU A 110 -9.34 -1.47 2.80
C GLU A 110 -10.53 -1.99 1.99
N GLN A 111 -10.41 -3.16 1.37
CA GLN A 111 -11.52 -3.79 0.64
C GLN A 111 -12.71 -4.12 1.56
N GLN A 112 -12.47 -4.61 2.77
CA GLN A 112 -13.54 -4.87 3.75
C GLN A 112 -14.30 -3.60 4.11
N VAL A 113 -13.58 -2.49 4.34
CA VAL A 113 -14.20 -1.18 4.61
C VAL A 113 -15.01 -0.71 3.41
N ALA A 114 -14.46 -0.78 2.20
CA ALA A 114 -15.15 -0.38 0.97
C ALA A 114 -16.46 -1.18 0.77
N ILE A 115 -16.41 -2.51 0.94
CA ILE A 115 -17.59 -3.39 0.84
C ILE A 115 -18.62 -3.01 1.91
N ALA A 116 -18.20 -2.76 3.15
CA ALA A 116 -19.10 -2.42 4.24
C ALA A 116 -19.78 -1.05 4.01
N ILE A 117 -19.10 -0.09 3.41
CA ILE A 117 -19.68 1.20 3.01
C ILE A 117 -20.69 0.99 1.88
N GLN A 118 -20.30 0.27 0.82
CA GLN A 118 -21.18 -0.01 -0.31
C GLN A 118 -22.46 -0.74 0.10
N ARG A 119 -22.36 -1.66 1.06
CA ARG A 119 -23.52 -2.38 1.59
C ARG A 119 -24.51 -1.44 2.28
N ARG A 120 -24.02 -0.53 3.13
CA ARG A 120 -24.87 0.48 3.80
C ARG A 120 -25.54 1.43 2.82
N LEU A 121 -24.86 1.80 1.74
CA LEU A 121 -25.46 2.63 0.68
C LEU A 121 -26.61 1.92 -0.05
N LYS A 122 -26.55 0.59 -0.17
CA LYS A 122 -27.61 -0.23 -0.80
C LYS A 122 -28.75 -0.56 0.15
N ASP A 123 -28.43 -0.78 1.43
CA ASP A 123 -29.42 -1.12 2.47
C ASP A 123 -30.32 0.08 2.83
N GLY A 124 -30.02 1.27 2.29
CA GLY A 124 -31.02 2.28 1.95
C GLY A 124 -32.13 2.49 2.96
N ASP A 125 -31.79 2.88 4.19
CA ASP A 125 -32.75 3.67 4.95
C ASP A 125 -33.02 4.92 4.13
N THR A 126 -34.25 5.08 3.67
CA THR A 126 -34.70 6.34 3.09
C THR A 126 -34.37 7.42 4.12
N LEU A 127 -33.41 8.30 3.78
CA LEU A 127 -33.17 9.49 4.58
C LEU A 127 -34.53 10.15 4.81
N PRO A 128 -34.90 10.47 6.06
CA PRO A 128 -36.15 11.16 6.30
C PRO A 128 -36.20 12.39 5.40
N ALA A 129 -37.38 12.69 4.85
CA ALA A 129 -37.61 13.92 4.10
C ALA A 129 -36.99 15.10 4.87
N ALA A 130 -36.47 16.11 4.18
CA ALA A 130 -35.67 17.18 4.81
C ALA A 130 -36.34 17.82 6.05
N GLU A 131 -37.67 17.83 6.06
CA GLU A 131 -38.55 18.29 7.13
C GLU A 131 -38.42 17.49 8.45
N ASN A 132 -38.03 16.23 8.37
CA ASN A 132 -37.91 15.29 9.50
C ASN A 132 -36.45 15.02 9.91
N LEU A 133 -35.46 15.63 9.23
CA LEU A 133 -34.04 15.44 9.54
C LEU A 133 -33.66 15.96 10.93
N SER A 134 -34.24 17.10 11.34
CA SER A 134 -34.00 17.68 12.67
C SER A 134 -34.49 16.77 13.80
N THR A 135 -35.65 16.13 13.64
CA THR A 135 -36.18 15.16 14.61
C THR A 135 -35.35 13.87 14.64
N PHE A 136 -34.95 13.35 13.47
CA PHE A 136 -34.07 12.18 13.37
C PHE A 136 -32.70 12.40 14.03
N MET A 137 -32.09 13.58 13.84
CA MET A 137 -30.80 13.91 14.46
C MET A 137 -30.87 14.02 15.99
N VAL A 138 -32.02 14.46 16.55
CA VAL A 138 -32.24 14.51 18.00
C VAL A 138 -32.42 13.11 18.59
N GLU A 139 -33.04 12.18 17.86
CA GLU A 139 -33.18 10.79 18.30
C GLU A 139 -31.86 10.00 18.21
N TRP A 140 -31.03 10.28 17.21
CA TRP A 140 -29.74 9.61 17.03
C TRP A 140 -28.70 9.92 18.13
N GLN A 141 -28.86 11.03 18.86
CA GLN A 141 -27.94 11.45 19.92
C GLN A 141 -28.24 10.85 21.31
N LYS A 142 -29.32 10.07 21.47
CA LYS A 142 -29.66 9.37 22.72
C LYS A 142 -29.13 7.93 22.72
#